data_AF-A0A7V7ZG57-F1
#
_entry.id   AF-A0A7V7ZG57-F1
#
_cell.length_a   1.000
_cell.length_b   1.000
_cell.length_c   1.000
_cell.angle_alpha   90.00
_cell.angle_beta   90.00
_cell.angle_gamma   90.00
#
_symmetry.space_group_name_H-M   'P 1'
#
loop_
_entity.id
_entity.type
_entity.pdbx_description
1 polymer ?
#
loop_
_entity_poly.entity_id
_entity_poly.type
_entity_poly.pdbx_seq_one_letter_code
_entity_poly.pdbx_strand_id
1 'polypeptide(L)'
;MESIFSMKSYRQFDTLSFTKVIHKLVQDVFHELTAAVGNEHIYVFALYTNDEGSYVLPTANTQEALERTALQQSQSTPELHTYYQQSLRWSPCDWEYHESGSETALAAVNNLLDSGWDDDYTSFLFDPDLIEHCCISALQQLQREKFFDNLAQGSPPLLNLLKGDQSNEERLTFAALLNSPEACAQLAIELDQGYDAYRTIFDRQWREP
;
A
#
# COMPACT_ATOMS: atom_id res chain seq x y z
N MET A 1 9.63 17.46 44.74
CA MET A 1 9.92 16.42 43.74
C MET A 1 8.73 15.49 43.77
N GLU A 2 7.71 15.77 42.98
CA GLU A 2 6.63 14.83 42.64
C GLU A 2 5.76 15.42 41.53
N SER A 3 5.73 14.67 40.42
CA SER A 3 4.70 14.54 39.39
C SER A 3 3.96 15.78 38.87
N ILE A 4 4.47 16.33 37.78
CA ILE A 4 3.67 16.98 36.72
C ILE A 4 3.82 16.13 35.44
N PHE A 5 3.68 14.80 35.56
CA PHE A 5 3.32 14.00 34.40
C PHE A 5 1.84 14.25 34.15
N SER A 6 1.62 15.35 33.44
CA SER A 6 0.35 15.76 32.87
C SER A 6 -0.36 14.54 32.30
N MET A 7 -1.55 14.26 32.82
CA MET A 7 -2.54 13.40 32.20
C MET A 7 -2.75 13.89 30.76
N LYS A 8 -1.99 13.36 29.79
CA LYS A 8 -2.44 13.29 28.40
C LYS A 8 -3.66 12.38 28.45
N SER A 9 -4.82 13.00 28.64
CA SER A 9 -6.11 12.37 28.39
C SER A 9 -6.06 11.94 26.93
N TYR A 10 -5.74 10.67 26.71
CA TYR A 10 -5.90 10.03 25.42
C TYR A 10 -7.34 10.29 25.00
N ARG A 11 -7.56 11.23 24.07
CA ARG A 11 -8.82 11.28 23.35
C ARG A 11 -8.96 9.89 22.76
N GLN A 12 -9.98 9.17 23.21
CA GLN A 12 -10.27 7.85 22.70
C GLN A 12 -10.34 7.95 21.18
N PHE A 13 -9.39 7.32 20.48
CA PHE A 13 -9.36 7.32 19.03
C PHE A 13 -10.62 6.62 18.56
N ASP A 14 -11.51 7.36 17.89
CA ASP A 14 -12.78 6.81 17.41
C ASP A 14 -12.54 6.01 16.14
N THR A 15 -12.14 4.75 16.33
CA THR A 15 -11.85 3.80 15.25
C THR A 15 -13.03 3.61 14.30
N LEU A 16 -14.26 3.70 14.80
CA LEU A 16 -15.46 3.54 13.97
C LEU A 16 -15.65 4.72 13.01
N SER A 17 -15.56 5.94 13.53
CA SER A 17 -15.65 7.14 12.71
C SER A 17 -14.47 7.23 11.74
N PHE A 18 -13.27 6.91 12.20
CA PHE A 18 -12.07 6.89 11.35
C PHE A 18 -12.20 5.86 10.21
N THR A 19 -12.59 4.62 10.50
CA THR A 19 -12.82 3.57 9.48
C THR A 19 -13.84 4.00 8.43
N LYS A 20 -14.95 4.62 8.83
CA LYS A 20 -15.97 5.12 7.89
C LYS A 20 -15.44 6.21 6.97
N VAL A 21 -14.62 7.11 7.50
CA VAL A 21 -13.99 8.17 6.72
C VAL A 21 -13.00 7.58 5.73
N ILE A 22 -12.11 6.67 6.17
CA ILE A 22 -11.17 5.96 5.28
C ILE A 22 -11.95 5.23 4.18
N HIS A 23 -12.97 4.43 4.54
CA HIS A 23 -13.79 3.69 3.59
C HIS A 23 -14.36 4.59 2.49
N LYS A 24 -15.01 5.70 2.86
CA LYS A 24 -15.62 6.61 1.89
C LYS A 24 -14.58 7.25 0.97
N LEU A 25 -13.48 7.74 1.53
CA LEU A 25 -12.44 8.43 0.77
C LEU A 25 -11.70 7.49 -0.17
N VAL A 26 -11.37 6.29 0.30
CA VAL A 26 -10.72 5.26 -0.51
C VAL A 26 -11.65 4.77 -1.61
N GLN A 27 -12.96 4.64 -1.35
CA GLN A 27 -13.94 4.32 -2.39
C GLN A 27 -13.91 5.35 -3.52
N ASP A 28 -13.94 6.63 -3.17
CA ASP A 28 -13.95 7.72 -4.15
C ASP A 28 -12.64 7.72 -4.97
N VAL A 29 -11.49 7.63 -4.29
CA VAL A 29 -10.19 7.60 -4.95
C VAL A 29 -10.06 6.40 -5.88
N PHE A 30 -10.43 5.20 -5.44
CA PHE A 30 -10.33 4.02 -6.29
C PHE A 30 -11.32 4.07 -7.47
N HIS A 31 -12.46 4.72 -7.31
CA HIS A 31 -13.39 4.96 -8.41
C HIS A 31 -12.77 5.89 -9.46
N GLU A 32 -12.20 7.02 -9.03
CA GLU A 32 -11.52 7.97 -9.91
C GLU A 32 -10.29 7.36 -10.58
N LEU A 33 -9.49 6.60 -9.82
CA LEU A 33 -8.31 5.89 -10.32
C LEU A 33 -8.71 4.89 -11.41
N THR A 34 -9.76 4.10 -11.18
CA THR A 34 -10.23 3.15 -12.21
C THR A 34 -10.64 3.88 -13.49
N ALA A 35 -11.33 5.02 -13.37
CA ALA A 35 -11.72 5.83 -14.52
C ALA A 35 -10.50 6.42 -15.26
N ALA A 36 -9.46 6.85 -14.53
CA ALA A 36 -8.24 7.41 -15.08
C ALA A 36 -7.35 6.34 -15.76
N VAL A 37 -7.27 5.14 -15.17
CA VAL A 37 -6.55 3.98 -15.71
C VAL A 37 -7.16 3.50 -17.03
N GLY A 38 -8.49 3.58 -17.17
CA GLY A 38 -9.18 3.20 -18.39
C GLY A 38 -9.21 1.69 -18.61
N ASN A 39 -8.50 1.20 -19.64
CA ASN A 39 -8.57 -0.21 -20.06
C ASN A 39 -7.40 -1.07 -19.56
N GLU A 40 -6.50 -0.52 -18.74
CA GLU A 40 -5.38 -1.31 -18.22
C GLU A 40 -5.83 -2.31 -17.15
N HIS A 41 -5.03 -3.35 -16.95
CA HIS A 41 -5.34 -4.44 -16.04
C HIS A 41 -4.79 -4.13 -14.64
N ILE A 42 -5.62 -3.53 -13.80
CA ILE A 42 -5.29 -3.30 -12.38
C ILE A 42 -5.12 -4.66 -11.70
N TYR A 43 -3.93 -4.92 -11.15
CA TYR A 43 -3.65 -6.17 -10.45
C TYR A 43 -3.62 -6.02 -8.93
N VAL A 44 -3.53 -4.78 -8.44
CA VAL A 44 -3.50 -4.48 -7.01
C VAL A 44 -4.19 -3.16 -6.70
N PHE A 45 -4.98 -3.17 -5.65
CA PHE A 45 -5.36 -1.99 -4.88
C PHE A 45 -4.84 -2.15 -3.46
N ALA A 46 -4.27 -1.11 -2.89
CA ALA A 46 -3.80 -1.14 -1.51
C ALA A 46 -3.92 0.22 -0.83
N LEU A 47 -3.82 0.18 0.48
CA LEU A 47 -3.43 1.33 1.27
C LEU A 47 -1.95 1.22 1.61
N TYR A 48 -1.28 2.36 1.71
CA TYR A 48 0.12 2.46 2.05
C TYR A 48 0.32 3.36 3.28
N THR A 49 1.18 2.94 4.20
CA THR A 49 1.51 3.63 5.45
C THR A 49 2.96 3.35 5.85
N ASN A 50 3.47 4.04 6.87
CA ASN A 50 4.67 3.65 7.63
C ASN A 50 4.32 2.82 8.88
N ASP A 51 5.35 2.40 9.60
CA ASP A 51 5.25 1.62 10.84
C ASP A 51 4.54 2.36 11.97
N GLU A 52 4.61 3.70 11.98
CA GLU A 52 3.89 4.51 12.97
C GLU A 52 2.41 4.69 12.62
N GLY A 53 1.95 4.37 11.41
CA GLY A 53 0.58 4.66 11.00
C GLY A 53 0.30 6.16 10.86
N SER A 54 1.33 6.98 10.62
CA SER A 54 1.22 8.45 10.67
C SER A 54 0.68 9.07 9.38
N TYR A 55 0.46 8.28 8.35
CA TYR A 55 -0.23 8.67 7.13
C TYR A 55 -0.90 7.46 6.50
N VAL A 56 -1.91 7.69 5.67
CA VAL A 56 -2.54 6.67 4.83
C VAL A 56 -2.64 7.21 3.42
N LEU A 57 -2.13 6.43 2.47
CA LEU A 57 -2.09 6.77 1.07
C LEU A 57 -2.80 5.68 0.26
N PRO A 58 -3.61 6.05 -0.74
CA PRO A 58 -4.12 5.10 -1.71
C PRO A 58 -2.98 4.71 -2.65
N THR A 59 -2.89 3.44 -3.01
CA THR A 59 -1.90 2.98 -3.98
C THR A 59 -2.50 1.87 -4.83
N ALA A 60 -2.15 1.83 -6.11
CA ALA A 60 -2.57 0.78 -7.03
C ALA A 60 -1.50 0.59 -8.09
N ASN A 61 -1.62 -0.49 -8.87
CA ASN A 61 -0.83 -0.62 -10.08
C ASN A 61 -1.48 -1.54 -11.12
N THR A 62 -1.06 -1.38 -12.37
CA THR A 62 -1.53 -2.16 -13.53
C THR A 62 -0.41 -2.99 -14.12
N GLN A 63 -0.77 -4.03 -14.88
CA GLN A 63 0.24 -4.83 -15.60
C GLN A 63 0.99 -3.96 -16.63
N GLU A 64 0.28 -3.04 -17.27
CA GLU A 64 0.81 -2.14 -18.27
C GLU A 64 1.74 -1.08 -17.68
N ALA A 65 1.40 -0.50 -16.53
CA ALA A 65 2.27 0.42 -15.81
C ALA A 65 3.54 -0.28 -15.31
N LEU A 66 3.42 -1.50 -14.76
CA LEU A 66 4.57 -2.31 -14.38
C LEU A 66 5.51 -2.56 -15.56
N GLU A 67 4.96 -2.92 -16.72
CA GLU A 67 5.73 -3.12 -17.95
C GLU A 67 6.46 -1.84 -18.38
N ARG A 68 5.77 -0.69 -18.36
CA ARG A 68 6.37 0.61 -18.68
C ARG A 68 7.56 0.94 -17.76
N THR A 69 7.38 0.81 -16.44
CA THR A 69 8.44 1.08 -15.46
C THR A 69 9.61 0.11 -15.64
N ALA A 70 9.34 -1.19 -15.85
CA ALA A 70 10.38 -2.18 -16.08
C ALA A 70 11.17 -1.92 -17.38
N LEU A 71 10.50 -1.54 -18.47
CA LEU A 71 11.14 -1.11 -19.71
C LEU A 71 12.03 0.12 -19.51
N GLN A 72 11.57 1.10 -18.72
CA GLN A 72 12.35 2.29 -18.41
C GLN A 72 13.63 1.96 -17.62
N GLN A 73 13.53 1.10 -16.60
CA GLN A 73 14.69 0.71 -15.78
C GLN A 73 15.69 -0.17 -16.54
N SER A 74 15.23 -0.95 -17.52
CA SER A 74 16.06 -1.85 -18.33
C SER A 74 16.62 -1.22 -19.62
N GLN A 75 16.43 0.08 -19.86
CA GLN A 75 16.87 0.72 -21.11
C GLN A 75 18.35 0.53 -21.42
N SER A 76 19.22 0.57 -20.40
CA SER A 76 20.66 0.35 -20.54
C SER A 76 21.08 -1.12 -20.46
N THR A 77 20.20 -2.00 -19.97
CA THR A 77 20.45 -3.43 -19.74
C THR A 77 19.20 -4.26 -20.11
N PRO A 78 18.85 -4.35 -21.41
CA PRO A 78 17.59 -4.97 -21.83
C PRO A 78 17.43 -6.44 -21.40
N GLU A 79 18.53 -7.17 -21.23
CA GLU A 79 18.54 -8.52 -20.69
C GLU A 79 18.09 -8.64 -19.24
N LEU A 80 18.02 -7.52 -18.51
CA LEU A 80 17.51 -7.44 -17.13
C LEU A 80 16.03 -7.10 -17.05
N HIS A 81 15.34 -6.88 -18.16
CA HIS A 81 13.95 -6.44 -18.20
C HIS A 81 13.02 -7.30 -17.33
N THR A 82 13.06 -8.63 -17.48
CA THR A 82 12.22 -9.53 -16.67
C THR A 82 12.55 -9.47 -15.18
N TYR A 83 13.82 -9.26 -14.81
CA TYR A 83 14.19 -9.08 -13.42
C TYR A 83 13.62 -7.77 -12.85
N TYR A 84 13.67 -6.68 -13.61
CA TYR A 84 13.04 -5.42 -13.19
C TYR A 84 11.53 -5.58 -13.04
N GLN A 85 10.87 -6.26 -13.98
CA GLN A 85 9.44 -6.53 -13.89
C GLN A 85 9.08 -7.30 -12.60
N GLN A 86 9.88 -8.30 -12.24
CA GLN A 86 9.68 -9.08 -11.02
C GLN A 86 9.97 -8.26 -9.75
N SER A 87 11.09 -7.52 -9.70
CA SER A 87 11.48 -6.75 -8.52
C SER A 87 10.55 -5.58 -8.24
N LEU A 88 10.02 -4.93 -9.28
CA LEU A 88 9.16 -3.75 -9.17
C LEU A 88 7.69 -4.11 -8.89
N ARG A 89 7.28 -5.36 -9.15
CA ARG A 89 5.87 -5.79 -9.02
C ARG A 89 5.30 -5.52 -7.63
N TRP A 90 6.12 -5.67 -6.59
CA TRP A 90 5.74 -5.43 -5.20
C TRP A 90 6.60 -4.33 -4.55
N SER A 91 6.94 -3.29 -5.33
CA SER A 91 7.59 -2.08 -4.86
C SER A 91 6.65 -0.87 -5.00
N PRO A 92 5.81 -0.57 -3.99
CA PRO A 92 4.77 0.45 -4.10
C PRO A 92 5.29 1.83 -4.47
N CYS A 93 6.44 2.22 -3.93
CA CYS A 93 7.05 3.52 -4.21
C CYS A 93 7.51 3.67 -5.68
N ASP A 94 7.65 2.57 -6.41
CA ASP A 94 8.00 2.56 -7.84
C ASP A 94 6.76 2.41 -8.75
N TRP A 95 5.55 2.31 -8.19
CA TRP A 95 4.33 2.15 -8.97
C TRP A 95 3.86 3.48 -9.56
N GLU A 96 3.35 3.44 -10.80
CA GLU A 96 2.85 4.63 -11.50
C GLU A 96 1.66 5.27 -10.77
N TYR A 97 0.81 4.45 -10.15
CA TYR A 97 -0.37 4.92 -9.41
C TYR A 97 -0.16 4.95 -7.90
N HIS A 98 1.09 5.02 -7.44
CA HIS A 98 1.39 5.30 -6.04
C HIS A 98 0.88 6.69 -5.65
N GLU A 99 0.21 6.79 -4.49
CA GLU A 99 -0.36 8.02 -3.95
C GLU A 99 -1.37 8.74 -4.86
N SER A 100 -1.85 8.09 -5.93
CA SER A 100 -2.77 8.71 -6.89
C SER A 100 -4.09 9.10 -6.23
N GLY A 101 -4.42 10.39 -6.26
CA GLY A 101 -5.61 10.96 -5.62
C GLY A 101 -5.45 11.30 -4.13
N SER A 102 -4.27 11.06 -3.53
CA SER A 102 -4.02 11.29 -2.10
C SER A 102 -4.08 12.76 -1.70
N GLU A 103 -3.58 13.66 -2.57
CA GLU A 103 -3.36 15.09 -2.28
C GLU A 103 -4.64 15.83 -1.85
N THR A 104 -5.81 15.36 -2.30
CA THR A 104 -7.09 16.02 -2.02
C THR A 104 -8.02 15.16 -1.19
N ALA A 105 -8.14 13.86 -1.50
CA ALA A 105 -9.12 13.00 -0.85
C ALA A 105 -8.72 12.64 0.59
N LEU A 106 -7.45 12.26 0.81
CA LEU A 106 -6.98 11.80 2.13
C LEU A 106 -6.30 12.88 2.96
N ALA A 107 -6.22 14.12 2.47
CA ALA A 107 -5.61 15.23 3.18
C ALA A 107 -6.20 15.43 4.59
N ALA A 108 -7.52 15.34 4.76
CA ALA A 108 -8.15 15.50 6.07
C ALA A 108 -7.78 14.37 7.05
N VAL A 109 -7.63 13.14 6.55
CA VAL A 109 -7.17 11.99 7.33
C VAL A 109 -5.71 12.17 7.73
N ASN A 110 -4.86 12.54 6.77
CA ASN A 110 -3.42 12.70 7.02
C ASN A 110 -3.14 13.89 7.93
N ASN A 111 -3.91 14.98 7.85
CA ASN A 111 -3.83 16.08 8.82
C ASN A 111 -4.24 15.64 10.24
N LEU A 112 -5.23 14.74 10.36
CA LEU A 112 -5.59 14.17 11.66
C LEU A 112 -4.46 13.28 12.19
N LEU A 113 -3.91 12.40 11.35
CA LEU A 113 -2.80 11.52 11.73
C LEU A 113 -1.57 12.33 12.11
N ASP A 114 -1.21 13.36 11.34
CA ASP A 114 -0.09 14.27 11.61
C ASP A 114 -0.21 14.97 12.98
N SER A 115 -1.44 15.32 13.40
CA SER A 115 -1.70 15.85 14.75
C SER A 115 -1.43 14.86 15.90
N GLY A 116 -1.15 13.60 15.57
CA GLY A 116 -0.73 12.55 16.48
C GLY A 116 0.75 12.65 16.86
N TRP A 117 1.58 13.42 16.18
CA TRP A 117 2.97 13.65 16.58
C TRP A 117 3.05 14.57 17.81
N ASP A 118 4.04 14.34 18.66
CA ASP A 118 4.48 15.36 19.62
C ASP A 118 5.21 16.52 18.93
N ASP A 119 5.40 17.62 19.65
CA ASP A 119 5.99 18.86 19.09
C ASP A 119 7.41 18.64 18.52
N ASP A 120 8.12 17.61 18.97
CA ASP A 120 9.48 17.27 18.56
C ASP A 120 9.53 16.13 17.50
N TYR A 121 8.39 15.60 17.06
CA TYR A 121 8.25 14.46 16.14
C TYR A 121 9.04 13.21 16.59
N THR A 122 9.09 12.97 17.90
CA THR A 122 9.80 11.83 18.50
C THR A 122 8.88 10.73 18.97
N SER A 123 7.60 11.04 19.23
CA SER A 123 6.61 10.05 19.62
C SER A 123 5.28 10.27 18.91
N PHE A 124 4.68 9.18 18.45
CA PHE A 124 3.37 9.15 17.85
C PHE A 124 2.32 8.71 18.88
N LEU A 125 1.23 9.47 18.99
CA LEU A 125 0.22 9.31 20.03
C LEU A 125 -0.84 8.26 19.69
N PHE A 126 -1.05 7.98 18.41
CA PHE A 126 -2.00 6.96 18.00
C PHE A 126 -1.34 5.59 17.97
N ASP A 127 -2.13 4.57 18.30
CA ASP A 127 -1.70 3.18 18.24
C ASP A 127 -1.67 2.73 16.77
N PRO A 128 -0.49 2.39 16.21
CA PRO A 128 -0.36 1.99 14.80
C PRO A 128 -1.25 0.79 14.47
N ASP A 129 -1.39 -0.19 15.38
CA ASP A 129 -2.21 -1.38 15.17
C ASP A 129 -3.69 -1.00 14.94
N LEU A 130 -4.17 0.06 15.60
CA LEU A 130 -5.54 0.56 15.40
C LEU A 130 -5.69 1.24 14.03
N ILE A 131 -4.66 1.95 13.55
CA ILE A 131 -4.69 2.58 12.22
C ILE A 131 -4.71 1.49 11.14
N GLU A 132 -3.85 0.49 11.25
CA GLU A 132 -3.81 -0.66 10.36
C GLU A 132 -5.16 -1.40 10.34
N HIS A 133 -5.73 -1.65 11.52
CA HIS A 133 -7.04 -2.29 11.64
C HIS A 133 -8.14 -1.49 10.94
N CYS A 134 -8.14 -0.15 11.05
CA CYS A 134 -9.10 0.69 10.36
C CYS A 134 -8.92 0.63 8.84
N CYS A 135 -7.67 0.63 8.35
CA CYS A 135 -7.35 0.52 6.93
C CYS A 135 -7.84 -0.82 6.35
N ILE A 136 -7.52 -1.92 7.02
CA ILE A 136 -7.96 -3.27 6.62
C ILE A 136 -9.48 -3.36 6.66
N SER A 137 -10.12 -2.84 7.70
CA SER A 137 -11.59 -2.85 7.84
C SER A 137 -12.29 -2.08 6.72
N ALA A 138 -11.72 -0.95 6.30
CA ALA A 138 -12.21 -0.17 5.17
C ALA A 138 -12.12 -0.95 3.85
N LEU A 139 -10.99 -1.59 3.57
CA LEU A 139 -10.80 -2.44 2.38
C LEU A 139 -11.76 -3.65 2.37
N GLN A 140 -11.92 -4.31 3.52
CA GLN A 140 -12.89 -5.40 3.67
C GLN A 140 -14.33 -4.93 3.42
N GLN A 141 -14.66 -3.70 3.80
CA GLN A 141 -15.97 -3.12 3.54
C GLN A 141 -16.20 -2.93 2.03
N LEU A 142 -15.23 -2.40 1.29
CA LEU A 142 -15.30 -2.29 -0.18
C LEU A 142 -15.49 -3.65 -0.85
N GLN A 143 -14.79 -4.68 -0.35
CA GLN A 143 -14.94 -6.05 -0.84
C GLN A 143 -16.36 -6.60 -0.60
N ARG A 144 -16.92 -6.41 0.60
CA ARG A 144 -18.32 -6.80 0.90
C ARG A 144 -19.34 -6.07 0.03
N GLU A 145 -19.04 -4.82 -0.31
CA GLU A 145 -19.85 -3.99 -1.23
C GLU A 145 -19.66 -4.38 -2.70
N LYS A 146 -18.81 -5.37 -3.00
CA LYS A 146 -18.51 -5.86 -4.36
C LYS A 146 -17.96 -4.76 -5.27
N PHE A 147 -17.25 -3.79 -4.68
CA PHE A 147 -16.67 -2.68 -5.43
C PHE A 147 -15.76 -3.19 -6.56
N PHE A 148 -14.91 -4.18 -6.26
CA PHE A 148 -13.91 -4.71 -7.19
C PHE A 148 -14.46 -5.70 -8.22
N ASP A 149 -15.65 -6.28 -7.99
CA ASP A 149 -16.27 -7.26 -8.91
C ASP A 149 -16.55 -6.66 -10.28
N ASN A 150 -16.83 -5.35 -10.34
CA ASN A 150 -17.15 -4.64 -11.58
C ASN A 150 -15.91 -4.16 -12.34
N LEU A 151 -14.71 -4.31 -11.76
CA LEU A 151 -13.46 -3.78 -12.31
C LEU A 151 -12.64 -4.86 -13.03
N ALA A 152 -12.84 -6.13 -12.70
CA ALA A 152 -12.01 -7.21 -13.19
C ALA A 152 -12.48 -7.70 -14.58
N GLN A 153 -11.69 -7.44 -15.62
CA GLN A 153 -11.76 -8.18 -16.89
C GLN A 153 -11.07 -9.56 -16.78
N GLY A 154 -11.17 -10.23 -15.62
CA GLY A 154 -10.39 -11.42 -15.29
C GLY A 154 -10.44 -11.77 -13.81
N SER A 155 -9.29 -12.15 -13.23
CA SER A 155 -9.16 -12.36 -11.79
C SER A 155 -9.35 -11.05 -11.02
N PRO A 156 -9.98 -11.07 -9.83
CA PRO A 156 -10.08 -9.88 -9.00
C PRO A 156 -8.68 -9.35 -8.64
N PRO A 157 -8.50 -8.02 -8.54
CA PRO A 157 -7.24 -7.44 -8.09
C PRO A 157 -6.93 -7.89 -6.66
N LEU A 158 -5.64 -8.03 -6.34
CA LEU A 158 -5.20 -8.25 -4.97
C LEU A 158 -5.47 -7.00 -4.12
N LEU A 159 -5.94 -7.19 -2.89
CA LEU A 159 -6.05 -6.13 -1.89
C LEU A 159 -4.93 -6.24 -0.86
N ASN A 160 -4.31 -5.13 -0.44
CA ASN A 160 -3.33 -5.20 0.66
C ASN A 160 -3.22 -3.91 1.48
N LEU A 161 -2.56 -4.00 2.63
CA LEU A 161 -1.97 -2.88 3.35
C LEU A 161 -0.44 -3.00 3.20
N LEU A 162 0.20 -1.96 2.69
CA LEU A 162 1.61 -1.97 2.34
C LEU A 162 2.40 -0.94 3.16
N LYS A 163 3.67 -1.23 3.41
CA LYS A 163 4.62 -0.31 4.04
C LYS A 163 5.97 -0.34 3.33
N GLY A 164 6.81 0.66 3.59
CA GLY A 164 8.14 0.80 2.99
C GLY A 164 9.08 -0.35 3.36
N ASP A 165 9.38 -0.49 4.65
CA ASP A 165 10.30 -1.51 5.17
C ASP A 165 9.60 -2.82 5.60
N GLN A 166 8.46 -3.09 4.97
CA GLN A 166 7.60 -4.22 5.28
C GLN A 166 8.24 -5.56 4.92
N SER A 167 8.19 -6.54 5.82
CA SER A 167 8.62 -7.91 5.49
C SER A 167 7.63 -8.65 4.58
N ASN A 168 8.10 -9.69 3.90
CA ASN A 168 7.22 -10.55 3.10
C ASN A 168 6.19 -11.27 3.98
N GLU A 169 6.57 -11.67 5.20
CA GLU A 169 5.67 -12.31 6.16
C GLU A 169 4.53 -11.38 6.58
N GLU A 170 4.83 -10.10 6.81
CA GLU A 170 3.82 -9.10 7.16
C GLU A 170 2.90 -8.78 5.97
N ARG A 171 3.47 -8.63 4.76
CA ARG A 171 2.70 -8.47 3.51
C ARG A 171 1.70 -9.61 3.32
N LEU A 172 2.12 -10.85 3.57
CA LEU A 172 1.27 -12.03 3.46
C LEU A 172 0.22 -12.09 4.57
N THR A 173 0.57 -11.64 5.79
CA THR A 173 -0.37 -11.56 6.91
C THR A 173 -1.52 -10.62 6.60
N PHE A 174 -1.23 -9.41 6.10
CA PHE A 174 -2.28 -8.46 5.70
C PHE A 174 -3.08 -8.94 4.49
N ALA A 175 -2.41 -9.50 3.47
CA ALA A 175 -3.10 -10.07 2.32
C ALA A 175 -4.08 -11.19 2.71
N ALA A 176 -3.73 -12.04 3.68
CA ALA A 176 -4.58 -13.13 4.14
C ALA A 176 -5.88 -12.66 4.83
N LEU A 177 -5.92 -11.42 5.31
CA LEU A 177 -7.13 -10.80 5.88
C LEU A 177 -8.11 -10.28 4.81
N LEU A 178 -7.65 -10.16 3.57
CA LEU A 178 -8.35 -9.46 2.49
C LEU A 178 -8.61 -10.34 1.25
N ASN A 179 -7.85 -11.42 1.08
CA ASN A 179 -7.86 -12.21 -0.15
C ASN A 179 -8.08 -13.69 0.11
N SER A 180 -8.42 -14.41 -0.97
CA SER A 180 -8.49 -15.87 -0.95
C SER A 180 -7.11 -16.52 -0.70
N PRO A 181 -7.05 -17.73 -0.11
CA PRO A 181 -5.80 -18.47 0.05
C PRO A 181 -5.01 -18.66 -1.24
N GLU A 182 -5.69 -18.84 -2.37
CA GLU A 182 -5.09 -19.00 -3.69
C GLU A 182 -4.36 -17.72 -4.13
N ALA A 183 -4.97 -16.56 -3.92
CA ALA A 183 -4.35 -15.27 -4.21
C ALA A 183 -3.13 -15.00 -3.31
N CYS A 184 -3.21 -15.37 -2.02
CA CYS A 184 -2.07 -15.28 -1.11
C CYS A 184 -0.91 -16.22 -1.49
N ALA A 185 -1.21 -17.44 -1.96
CA ALA A 185 -0.21 -18.37 -2.45
C ALA A 185 0.51 -17.82 -3.70
N GLN A 186 -0.24 -17.18 -4.61
CA GLN A 186 0.33 -16.51 -5.77
C GLN A 186 1.20 -15.31 -5.36
N LEU A 187 0.73 -14.48 -4.42
CA LEU A 187 1.51 -13.37 -3.87
C LEU A 187 2.84 -13.86 -3.27
N ALA A 188 2.84 -14.96 -2.50
CA ALA A 188 4.07 -15.50 -1.92
C ALA A 188 5.11 -15.86 -2.98
N ILE A 189 4.69 -16.53 -4.06
CA ILE A 189 5.57 -16.86 -5.19
C ILE A 189 6.14 -15.59 -5.83
N GLU A 190 5.30 -14.57 -6.04
CA GLU A 190 5.73 -13.31 -6.66
C GLU A 190 6.69 -12.50 -5.77
N LEU A 191 6.51 -12.53 -4.45
CA LEU A 191 7.42 -11.88 -3.50
C LEU A 191 8.81 -12.56 -3.50
N ASP A 192 8.84 -13.89 -3.52
CA ASP A 192 10.11 -14.64 -3.61
C ASP A 192 10.83 -14.35 -4.94
N GLN A 193 10.09 -14.36 -6.05
CA GLN A 193 10.64 -13.99 -7.36
C GLN A 193 11.16 -12.56 -7.39
N GLY A 194 10.45 -11.60 -6.79
CA GLY A 194 10.88 -10.21 -6.70
C GLY A 194 12.18 -10.05 -5.92
N TYR A 195 12.34 -10.77 -4.81
CA TYR A 195 13.56 -10.76 -4.01
C TYR A 195 14.76 -11.35 -4.78
N ASP A 196 14.59 -12.51 -5.42
CA ASP A 196 15.63 -13.15 -6.23
C ASP A 196 16.04 -12.27 -7.42
N ALA A 197 15.06 -11.60 -8.04
CA ALA A 197 15.29 -10.69 -9.14
C ALA A 197 16.06 -9.44 -8.71
N TYR A 198 15.66 -8.81 -7.61
CA TYR A 198 16.38 -7.67 -7.03
C TYR A 198 17.85 -8.01 -6.75
N ARG A 199 18.10 -9.17 -6.12
CA ARG A 199 19.48 -9.65 -5.88
C ARG A 199 20.26 -9.83 -7.16
N THR A 200 19.64 -10.37 -8.20
CA THR A 200 20.29 -10.58 -9.50
C THR A 200 20.68 -9.27 -10.16
N ILE A 201 19.82 -8.25 -10.13
CA ILE A 201 20.10 -6.91 -10.63
C ILE A 201 21.27 -6.31 -9.85
N PHE A 202 21.20 -6.35 -8.52
CA PHE A 202 22.22 -5.81 -7.64
C PHE A 202 23.59 -6.47 -7.87
N ASP A 203 23.65 -7.81 -7.87
CA ASP A 203 24.90 -8.54 -8.10
C ASP A 203 25.54 -8.23 -9.46
N ARG A 204 24.75 -7.90 -10.49
CA ARG A 204 25.28 -7.54 -11.81
C ARG A 204 25.76 -6.10 -11.89
N GLN A 205 25.01 -5.16 -11.34
CA GLN A 205 25.38 -3.73 -11.35
C GLN A 205 26.65 -3.46 -10.53
N TRP A 206 26.90 -4.22 -9.46
CA TRP A 206 28.03 -4.02 -8.56
C TRP A 206 29.24 -4.93 -8.82
N ARG A 207 29.18 -5.80 -9.83
CA ARG A 207 30.32 -6.67 -10.24
C ARG A 207 30.96 -6.29 -11.56
N GLU A 208 30.45 -5.28 -12.27
CA GLU A 208 31.15 -4.71 -13.41
C GLU A 208 32.13 -3.62 -12.93
N PRO A 209 33.46 -3.80 -13.11
CA PRO A 209 34.46 -2.78 -12.76
C PRO A 209 34.45 -1.57 -13.70
#